data_AF-A0A645FKV8-F1
#
_entry.id   AF-A0A645FKV8-F1
#
_cell.length_a   1.000
_cell.length_b   1.000
_cell.length_c   1.000
_cell.angle_alpha   90.00
_cell.angle_beta   90.00
_cell.angle_gamma   90.00
#
_symmetry.space_group_name_H-M   'P 1'
#
loop_
_entity.id
_entity.type
_entity.pdbx_description
1 polymer ?
#
loop_
_entity_poly.entity_id
_entity_poly.type
_entity_poly.pdbx_seq_one_letter_code
_entity_poly.pdbx_strand_id
1 'polypeptide(L)'
;MAALRQPDLIDLNMGCPAPKITGGGAGSALLKNLPLAQEIARAAVLGAGGIPVTAKIRRGYDAGDDVAVEAAKRLEQAGVAAITVHGRTRAQMYSPPVDLDCIAAVKAAVSVPVIGNGDIFTPQEAKHMFEYTGCDLVMVGRGALGNPWLFEQINACMRGEAVPESPLLETRLAVMRQEIALLIKDKGEAVGFREARKHVAWYMTGLRGAAQLRRMCGEIAGWDSIAAICEAAQQLNLQDAP
;
A
#
# COMPACT_ATOMS: atom_id res chain seq x y z
N MET A 1 -24.91 -5.94 20.10
CA MET A 1 -24.11 -4.71 20.04
C MET A 1 -22.82 -5.05 19.31
N ALA A 2 -22.47 -4.33 18.23
CA ALA A 2 -21.14 -4.49 17.64
C ALA A 2 -20.11 -4.25 18.74
N ALA A 3 -19.17 -5.18 18.96
CA ALA A 3 -18.06 -4.94 19.86
C ALA A 3 -17.42 -3.61 19.44
N LEU A 4 -17.34 -2.64 20.37
CA LEU A 4 -16.67 -1.37 20.12
C LEU A 4 -15.23 -1.68 19.73
N ARG A 5 -14.91 -1.49 18.44
CA ARG A 5 -13.55 -1.59 17.96
C ARG A 5 -12.79 -0.38 18.52
N GLN A 6 -11.63 -0.63 19.11
CA GLN A 6 -10.70 0.40 19.58
C GLN A 6 -9.49 0.37 18.65
N PRO A 7 -9.55 1.03 17.47
CA PRO A 7 -8.40 1.08 16.58
C PRO A 7 -7.29 1.96 17.17
N ASP A 8 -6.04 1.63 16.88
CA ASP A 8 -4.88 2.46 17.27
C ASP A 8 -4.84 3.81 16.53
N LEU A 9 -5.47 3.87 15.34
CA LEU A 9 -5.57 5.07 14.51
C LEU A 9 -6.78 5.01 13.56
N ILE A 10 -7.23 6.17 13.08
CA ILE A 10 -8.26 6.31 12.04
C ILE A 10 -7.65 7.06 10.85
N ASP A 11 -7.58 6.44 9.66
CA ASP A 11 -7.06 7.10 8.45
C ASP A 11 -8.18 7.54 7.50
N LEU A 12 -8.15 8.81 7.09
CA LEU A 12 -9.10 9.39 6.14
C LEU A 12 -8.61 9.19 4.71
N ASN A 13 -9.38 8.44 3.92
CA ASN A 13 -9.08 8.26 2.50
C ASN A 13 -9.50 9.48 1.68
N MET A 14 -8.52 10.29 1.29
CA MET A 14 -8.66 11.42 0.38
C MET A 14 -7.80 11.22 -0.88
N GLY A 15 -7.56 9.96 -1.27
CA GLY A 15 -6.62 9.62 -2.35
C GLY A 15 -7.09 8.54 -3.33
N CYS A 16 -8.17 7.81 -3.04
CA CYS A 16 -8.66 6.75 -3.94
C CYS A 16 -9.15 7.33 -5.28
N PRO A 17 -8.63 6.87 -6.43
CA PRO A 17 -9.02 7.40 -7.73
C PRO A 17 -10.20 6.66 -8.38
N ALA A 18 -10.67 5.56 -7.76
CA ALA A 18 -11.65 4.67 -8.36
C ALA A 18 -12.99 5.37 -8.62
N PRO A 19 -13.57 5.25 -9.84
CA PRO A 19 -14.82 5.93 -10.21
C PRO A 19 -15.98 5.70 -9.23
N LYS A 20 -16.12 4.47 -8.72
CA LYS A 20 -17.15 4.12 -7.72
C LYS A 20 -17.03 4.89 -6.39
N ILE A 21 -15.84 5.40 -6.08
CA ILE A 21 -15.57 6.20 -4.88
C ILE A 21 -15.69 7.69 -5.23
N THR A 22 -15.00 8.13 -6.28
CA THR A 22 -14.95 9.55 -6.67
C THR A 22 -16.29 10.06 -7.20
N GLY A 23 -17.11 9.21 -7.82
CA GLY A 23 -18.44 9.57 -8.32
C GLY A 23 -19.43 9.96 -7.21
N GLY A 24 -19.22 9.45 -5.99
CA GLY A 24 -19.96 9.86 -4.79
C GLY A 24 -19.35 11.04 -4.04
N GLY A 25 -18.33 11.71 -4.58
CA GLY A 25 -17.65 12.84 -3.93
C GLY A 25 -16.61 12.45 -2.88
N ALA A 26 -16.30 11.15 -2.72
CA ALA A 26 -15.34 10.64 -1.75
C ALA A 26 -13.96 10.37 -2.37
N GLY A 27 -13.00 9.94 -1.53
CA GLY A 27 -11.64 9.66 -1.98
C GLY A 27 -10.96 10.92 -2.48
N SER A 28 -10.22 10.83 -3.58
CA SER A 28 -9.53 12.00 -4.13
C SER A 28 -10.48 13.10 -4.64
N ALA A 29 -11.78 12.84 -4.81
CA ALA A 29 -12.74 13.88 -5.20
C ALA A 29 -12.85 15.01 -4.16
N LEU A 30 -12.50 14.74 -2.90
CA LEU A 30 -12.41 15.75 -1.83
C LEU A 30 -11.32 16.79 -2.11
N LEU A 31 -10.30 16.47 -2.92
CA LEU A 31 -9.26 17.43 -3.29
C LEU A 31 -9.78 18.58 -4.16
N LYS A 32 -10.97 18.43 -4.77
CA LYS A 32 -11.65 19.50 -5.51
C LYS A 32 -12.33 20.53 -4.58
N ASN A 33 -12.52 20.19 -3.31
CA ASN A 33 -13.18 21.04 -2.32
C ASN A 33 -12.45 20.92 -0.98
N LEU A 34 -11.33 21.63 -0.87
CA LEU A 34 -10.48 21.62 0.32
C LEU A 34 -11.18 22.12 1.60
N PRO A 35 -12.08 23.13 1.56
CA PRO A 35 -12.90 23.47 2.71
C PRO A 35 -13.70 22.27 3.25
N LEU A 36 -14.37 21.52 2.37
CA LEU A 36 -15.10 20.32 2.78
C LEU A 36 -14.16 19.23 3.33
N ALA A 37 -13.01 19.02 2.69
CA ALA A 37 -12.01 18.06 3.19
C ALA A 37 -11.54 18.42 4.61
N GLN A 38 -11.33 19.71 4.88
CA GLN A 38 -10.96 20.24 6.18
C GLN A 38 -12.07 20.05 7.23
N GLU A 39 -13.33 20.32 6.86
CA GLU A 39 -14.49 20.09 7.73
C GLU A 39 -14.63 18.63 8.13
N ILE A 40 -14.51 17.71 7.16
CA ILE A 40 -14.54 16.26 7.41
C ILE A 40 -13.41 15.85 8.36
N ALA A 41 -12.18 16.33 8.11
CA ALA A 41 -11.04 16.01 8.96
C ALA A 41 -11.24 16.52 10.39
N ARG A 42 -11.73 17.76 10.55
CA ARG A 42 -12.01 18.35 11.86
C ARG A 42 -13.09 17.57 12.60
N ALA A 43 -14.17 17.19 11.92
CA ALA A 43 -15.23 16.39 12.50
C ALA A 43 -14.73 15.01 12.95
N ALA A 44 -13.89 14.36 12.13
CA ALA A 44 -13.28 13.08 12.47
C ALA A 44 -12.37 13.20 13.70
N VAL A 45 -11.50 14.21 13.76
CA VAL A 45 -10.61 14.46 14.91
C VAL A 45 -11.42 14.68 16.19
N LEU A 46 -12.45 15.51 16.15
CA LEU A 46 -13.33 15.75 17.31
C LEU A 46 -14.11 14.50 17.73
N GLY A 47 -14.55 13.70 16.77
CA GLY A 47 -15.32 12.48 17.00
C GLY A 47 -14.48 11.25 17.39
N ALA A 48 -13.17 11.28 17.20
CA ALA A 48 -12.29 10.12 17.40
C ALA A 48 -12.04 9.76 18.87
N GLY A 49 -12.46 10.61 19.82
CA GLY A 49 -12.37 10.31 21.25
C GLY A 49 -10.93 10.11 21.76
N GLY A 50 -9.97 10.82 21.16
CA GLY A 50 -8.54 10.72 21.50
C GLY A 50 -7.74 9.75 20.63
N ILE A 51 -8.37 8.97 19.76
CA ILE A 51 -7.68 8.13 18.78
C ILE A 51 -7.07 9.05 17.70
N PRO A 52 -5.77 8.93 17.37
CA PRO A 52 -5.14 9.73 16.33
C PRO A 52 -5.82 9.56 14.97
N VAL A 53 -6.13 10.69 14.32
CA VAL A 53 -6.69 10.71 12.96
C VAL A 53 -5.60 11.12 11.98
N THR A 54 -5.36 10.30 10.95
CA THR A 54 -4.44 10.61 9.85
C THR A 54 -5.21 10.81 8.55
N ALA A 55 -4.54 11.32 7.52
CA ALA A 55 -5.14 11.43 6.19
C ALA A 55 -4.17 11.01 5.09
N LYS A 56 -4.71 10.33 4.07
CA LYS A 56 -3.96 9.96 2.86
C LYS A 56 -4.49 10.72 1.65
N ILE A 57 -3.64 11.56 1.07
CA ILE A 57 -3.95 12.41 -0.09
C ILE A 57 -3.19 11.99 -1.35
N ARG A 58 -3.60 12.60 -2.47
CA ARG A 58 -2.89 12.62 -3.75
C ARG A 58 -2.38 14.03 -4.04
N ARG A 59 -1.53 14.19 -5.07
CA ARG A 59 -1.06 15.50 -5.54
C ARG A 59 -2.21 16.47 -5.87
N GLY A 60 -3.29 15.92 -6.40
CA GLY A 60 -4.44 16.67 -6.91
C GLY A 60 -5.50 15.77 -7.53
N TYR A 61 -6.56 16.36 -8.08
CA TYR A 61 -7.58 15.59 -8.82
C TYR A 61 -7.19 15.40 -10.30
N ASP A 62 -7.09 16.49 -11.06
CA ASP A 62 -6.71 16.46 -12.47
C ASP A 62 -5.25 16.88 -12.68
N ALA A 63 -4.74 16.77 -13.91
CA ALA A 63 -3.40 17.25 -14.24
C ALA A 63 -3.36 18.79 -14.19
N GLY A 64 -2.37 19.36 -13.49
CA GLY A 64 -2.25 20.82 -13.29
C GLY A 64 -3.01 21.36 -12.07
N ASP A 65 -3.77 20.51 -11.38
CA ASP A 65 -4.49 20.85 -10.14
C ASP A 65 -3.67 20.43 -8.90
N ASP A 66 -2.48 21.03 -8.74
CA ASP A 66 -1.52 20.63 -7.71
C ASP A 66 -1.85 21.27 -6.35
N VAL A 67 -2.84 20.69 -5.67
CA VAL A 67 -3.42 21.21 -4.41
C VAL A 67 -2.85 20.57 -3.15
N ALA A 68 -1.96 19.58 -3.25
CA ALA A 68 -1.51 18.80 -2.10
C ALA A 68 -0.92 19.63 -0.96
N VAL A 69 -0.18 20.71 -1.26
CA VAL A 69 0.40 21.58 -0.21
C VAL A 69 -0.71 22.29 0.57
N GLU A 70 -1.68 22.90 -0.13
CA GLU A 70 -2.80 23.58 0.52
C GLU A 70 -3.72 22.60 1.26
N ALA A 71 -3.95 21.43 0.67
CA ALA A 71 -4.69 20.35 1.33
C ALA A 71 -4.00 19.92 2.63
N ALA A 72 -2.69 19.71 2.61
CA ALA A 72 -1.93 19.29 3.78
C ALA A 72 -1.98 20.32 4.92
N LYS A 73 -1.79 21.61 4.61
CA LYS A 73 -1.92 22.70 5.60
C LYS A 73 -3.30 22.73 6.26
N ARG A 74 -4.36 22.55 5.46
CA ARG A 74 -5.74 22.52 5.99
C ARG A 74 -6.00 21.31 6.87
N LEU A 75 -5.47 20.15 6.49
CA LEU A 75 -5.58 18.92 7.28
C LEU A 75 -4.83 19.07 8.61
N GLU A 76 -3.61 19.63 8.59
CA GLU A 76 -2.87 19.95 9.81
C GLU A 76 -3.66 20.92 10.72
N GLN A 77 -4.22 21.99 10.16
CA GLN A 77 -5.10 22.92 10.90
C GLN A 77 -6.38 22.26 11.45
N ALA A 78 -6.82 21.15 10.84
CA ALA A 78 -7.95 20.36 11.33
C ALA A 78 -7.56 19.42 12.48
N GLY A 79 -6.25 19.26 12.75
CA GLY A 79 -5.72 18.45 13.84
C GLY A 79 -5.40 17.00 13.45
N VAL A 80 -5.18 16.70 12.16
CA VAL A 80 -4.69 15.36 11.79
C VAL A 80 -3.28 15.14 12.34
N ALA A 81 -3.00 13.91 12.79
CA ALA A 81 -1.75 13.54 13.43
C ALA A 81 -0.62 13.24 12.43
N ALA A 82 -0.94 12.87 11.19
CA ALA A 82 0.03 12.63 10.12
C ALA A 82 -0.64 12.64 8.74
N ILE A 83 0.15 12.88 7.69
CA ILE A 83 -0.33 12.99 6.31
C ILE A 83 0.48 12.08 5.39
N THR A 84 -0.18 11.12 4.73
CA THR A 84 0.45 10.33 3.66
C THR A 84 0.21 10.99 2.30
N VAL A 85 1.26 11.22 1.53
CA VAL A 85 1.18 11.87 0.21
C VAL A 85 1.55 10.88 -0.89
N HIS A 86 0.60 10.61 -1.79
CA HIS A 86 0.91 9.97 -3.06
C HIS A 86 1.16 11.03 -4.13
N GLY A 87 2.40 11.15 -4.62
CA GLY A 87 2.83 12.16 -5.60
C GLY A 87 2.28 11.97 -7.02
N ARG A 88 1.06 11.44 -7.18
CA ARG A 88 0.32 11.47 -8.44
C ARG A 88 -1.02 12.13 -8.22
N THR A 89 -1.57 12.74 -9.26
CA THR A 89 -2.96 13.19 -9.29
C THR A 89 -3.89 11.98 -9.39
N ARG A 90 -5.20 12.20 -9.20
CA ARG A 90 -6.20 11.16 -9.44
C ARG A 90 -6.18 10.71 -10.90
N ALA A 91 -6.14 11.65 -11.85
CA ALA A 91 -6.18 11.38 -13.29
C ALA A 91 -5.02 10.48 -13.77
N GLN A 92 -3.85 10.62 -13.15
CA GLN A 92 -2.66 9.81 -13.43
C GLN A 92 -2.80 8.34 -12.98
N MET A 93 -3.72 8.02 -12.07
CA MET A 93 -3.90 6.66 -11.56
C MET A 93 -2.57 6.08 -10.99
N TYR A 94 -1.85 5.30 -11.80
CA TYR A 94 -0.61 4.60 -11.48
C TYR A 94 0.54 4.88 -12.48
N SER A 95 0.44 5.91 -13.31
CA SER A 95 1.45 6.36 -14.28
C SER A 95 1.30 7.87 -14.52
N PRO A 96 2.35 8.69 -14.66
CA PRO A 96 3.79 8.41 -14.82
C PRO A 96 4.46 8.05 -13.48
N PRO A 97 5.80 7.99 -13.32
CA PRO A 97 6.44 7.87 -12.01
C PRO A 97 5.92 8.91 -10.99
N VAL A 98 5.99 8.57 -9.71
CA VAL A 98 5.58 9.48 -8.62
C VAL A 98 6.41 10.76 -8.61
N ASP A 99 5.75 11.90 -8.41
CA ASP A 99 6.36 13.21 -8.27
C ASP A 99 6.90 13.39 -6.84
N LEU A 100 8.21 13.33 -6.70
CA LEU A 100 8.90 13.50 -5.42
C LEU A 100 8.95 14.97 -4.98
N ASP A 101 8.97 15.92 -5.91
CA ASP A 101 8.96 17.35 -5.59
C ASP A 101 7.67 17.74 -4.88
N CYS A 102 6.54 17.16 -5.29
CA CYS A 102 5.27 17.31 -4.58
C CYS A 102 5.37 16.87 -3.11
N ILE A 103 5.96 15.70 -2.86
CA ILE A 103 6.08 15.15 -1.50
C ILE A 103 7.02 16.04 -0.67
N ALA A 104 8.16 16.45 -1.24
CA ALA A 104 9.11 17.35 -0.61
C ALA A 104 8.46 18.72 -0.26
N ALA A 105 7.69 19.28 -1.18
CA ALA A 105 6.97 20.54 -0.99
C ALA A 105 5.92 20.44 0.13
N VAL A 106 5.21 19.31 0.23
CA VAL A 106 4.30 19.06 1.36
C VAL A 106 5.08 18.95 2.67
N LYS A 107 6.17 18.16 2.70
CA LYS A 107 7.01 18.01 3.90
C LYS A 107 7.57 19.34 4.41
N ALA A 108 7.97 20.23 3.51
CA ALA A 108 8.46 21.56 3.87
C ALA A 108 7.36 22.51 4.38
N ALA A 109 6.09 22.21 4.09
CA ALA A 109 4.97 23.12 4.32
C ALA A 109 4.16 22.85 5.60
N VAL A 110 4.34 21.68 6.23
CA VAL A 110 3.63 21.26 7.45
C VAL A 110 4.61 20.76 8.51
N SER A 111 4.18 20.78 9.77
CA SER A 111 4.96 20.30 10.93
C SER A 111 4.60 18.88 11.34
N VAL A 112 3.38 18.41 11.05
CA VAL A 112 2.98 17.01 11.28
C VAL A 112 3.81 16.05 10.43
N PRO A 113 4.02 14.80 10.88
CA PRO A 113 4.72 13.78 10.10
C PRO A 113 4.11 13.59 8.70
N VAL A 114 4.97 13.56 7.69
CA VAL A 114 4.63 13.29 6.29
C VAL A 114 5.16 11.93 5.88
N ILE A 115 4.29 11.11 5.30
CA ILE A 115 4.61 9.77 4.81
C ILE A 115 4.67 9.79 3.28
N GLY A 116 5.85 9.55 2.72
CA GLY A 116 6.07 9.44 1.29
C GLY A 116 5.47 8.16 0.72
N ASN A 117 4.74 8.23 -0.39
CA ASN A 117 4.10 7.06 -0.99
C ASN A 117 4.12 7.07 -2.52
N GLY A 118 4.61 5.98 -3.10
CA GLY A 118 4.55 5.76 -4.54
C GLY A 118 5.81 5.07 -5.02
N ASP A 119 5.64 4.05 -5.87
CA ASP A 119 6.71 3.39 -6.62
C ASP A 119 7.90 2.87 -5.79
N ILE A 120 7.63 2.42 -4.57
CA ILE A 120 8.61 1.72 -3.73
C ILE A 120 8.45 0.21 -3.96
N PHE A 121 9.38 -0.37 -4.70
CA PHE A 121 9.50 -1.81 -4.98
C PHE A 121 10.79 -2.41 -4.42
N THR A 122 11.75 -1.57 -4.04
CA THR A 122 13.07 -1.96 -3.53
C THR A 122 13.47 -1.13 -2.31
N PRO A 123 14.42 -1.61 -1.49
CA PRO A 123 15.00 -0.82 -0.39
C PRO A 123 15.65 0.48 -0.86
N GLN A 124 16.29 0.47 -2.03
CA GLN A 124 16.96 1.64 -2.61
C GLN A 124 15.96 2.71 -3.02
N GLU A 125 14.79 2.35 -3.57
CA GLU A 125 13.73 3.32 -3.87
C GLU A 125 13.12 3.91 -2.58
N ALA A 126 12.99 3.13 -1.52
CA ALA A 126 12.57 3.66 -0.21
C ALA A 126 13.60 4.66 0.33
N LYS A 127 14.89 4.29 0.31
CA LYS A 127 15.99 5.18 0.71
C LYS A 127 16.01 6.46 -0.11
N HIS A 128 15.85 6.36 -1.43
CA HIS A 128 15.77 7.52 -2.32
C HIS A 128 14.58 8.43 -1.98
N MET A 129 13.40 7.88 -1.68
CA MET A 129 12.24 8.65 -1.22
C MET A 129 12.56 9.45 0.05
N PHE A 130 13.20 8.84 1.04
CA PHE A 130 13.63 9.52 2.26
C PHE A 130 14.65 10.64 1.96
N GLU A 131 15.72 10.33 1.25
CA GLU A 131 16.83 11.27 0.98
C GLU A 131 16.38 12.46 0.12
N TYR A 132 15.52 12.23 -0.87
CA TYR A 132 15.07 13.28 -1.76
C TYR A 132 14.01 14.18 -1.14
N THR A 133 13.01 13.58 -0.48
CA THR A 133 11.83 14.33 -0.01
C THR A 133 11.92 14.82 1.42
N GLY A 134 12.81 14.23 2.23
CA GLY A 134 12.87 14.48 3.67
C GLY A 134 11.63 13.99 4.44
N CYS A 135 10.79 13.13 3.84
CA CYS A 135 9.61 12.58 4.52
C CYS A 135 9.99 11.78 5.77
N ASP A 136 9.11 11.71 6.76
CA ASP A 136 9.40 11.08 8.06
C ASP A 136 9.22 9.56 8.02
N LEU A 137 8.31 9.06 7.17
CA LEU A 137 8.08 7.64 6.92
C LEU A 137 7.83 7.38 5.43
N VAL A 138 7.84 6.10 5.04
CA VAL A 138 7.36 5.66 3.72
C VAL A 138 6.23 4.66 3.84
N MET A 139 5.28 4.72 2.91
CA MET A 139 4.20 3.74 2.79
C MET A 139 4.38 2.91 1.52
N VAL A 140 4.48 1.60 1.68
CA VAL A 140 4.64 0.63 0.59
C VAL A 140 3.29 0.00 0.26
N GLY A 141 2.95 -0.03 -1.03
CA GLY A 141 1.72 -0.65 -1.54
C GLY A 141 2.03 -1.86 -2.42
N ARG A 142 2.03 -1.65 -3.74
CA ARG A 142 2.24 -2.71 -4.74
C ARG A 142 3.54 -3.48 -4.57
N GLY A 143 4.61 -2.84 -4.11
CA GLY A 143 5.91 -3.49 -3.87
C GLY A 143 5.87 -4.63 -2.85
N ALA A 144 4.92 -4.62 -1.91
CA ALA A 144 4.78 -5.65 -0.88
C ALA A 144 3.91 -6.84 -1.30
N LEU A 145 3.19 -6.76 -2.44
CA LEU A 145 2.28 -7.81 -2.89
C LEU A 145 3.08 -9.05 -3.31
N GLY A 146 2.94 -10.16 -2.56
CA GLY A 146 3.73 -11.37 -2.76
C GLY A 146 5.22 -11.21 -2.44
N ASN A 147 5.56 -10.14 -1.70
CA ASN A 147 6.90 -9.73 -1.31
C ASN A 147 6.90 -9.08 0.10
N PRO A 148 6.40 -9.78 1.14
CA PRO A 148 6.34 -9.21 2.50
C PRO A 148 7.72 -8.96 3.13
N TRP A 149 8.78 -9.61 2.66
CA TRP A 149 10.15 -9.38 3.15
C TRP A 149 10.72 -8.02 2.76
N LEU A 150 10.10 -7.31 1.81
CA LEU A 150 10.51 -5.94 1.43
C LEU A 150 10.56 -4.99 2.62
N PHE A 151 9.68 -5.15 3.61
CA PHE A 151 9.69 -4.30 4.81
C PHE A 151 10.97 -4.46 5.63
N GLU A 152 11.44 -5.70 5.85
CA GLU A 152 12.69 -5.92 6.57
C GLU A 152 13.90 -5.47 5.75
N GLN A 153 13.86 -5.67 4.43
CA GLN A 153 14.91 -5.20 3.53
C GLN A 153 15.02 -3.67 3.52
N ILE A 154 13.89 -2.95 3.51
CA ILE A 154 13.84 -1.50 3.67
C ILE A 154 14.43 -1.11 5.03
N ASN A 155 13.99 -1.74 6.11
CA ASN A 155 14.47 -1.41 7.46
C ASN A 155 15.99 -1.61 7.59
N ALA A 156 16.53 -2.74 7.11
CA ALA A 156 17.98 -2.99 7.11
C ALA A 156 18.74 -1.93 6.29
N CYS A 157 18.23 -1.57 5.11
CA CYS A 157 18.81 -0.52 4.28
C CYS A 157 18.84 0.84 5.00
N MET A 158 17.76 1.19 5.70
CA MET A 158 17.66 2.45 6.46
C MET A 158 18.55 2.45 7.71
N ARG A 159 18.82 1.29 8.32
CA ARG A 159 19.78 1.14 9.42
C ARG A 159 21.24 1.11 8.95
N GLY A 160 21.51 1.10 7.64
CA GLY A 160 22.86 0.94 7.09
C GLY A 160 23.42 -0.48 7.25
N GLU A 161 22.55 -1.46 7.48
CA GLU A 161 22.89 -2.86 7.60
C GLU A 161 22.92 -3.55 6.24
N ALA A 162 23.50 -4.76 6.19
CA ALA A 162 23.40 -5.61 5.02
C ALA A 162 21.92 -5.94 4.73
N VAL A 163 21.46 -5.63 3.53
CA VAL A 163 20.09 -5.93 3.10
C VAL A 163 19.94 -7.45 2.95
N PRO A 164 19.01 -8.10 3.66
CA PRO A 164 18.77 -9.53 3.51
C PRO A 164 18.38 -9.89 2.08
N GLU A 165 18.91 -10.99 1.58
CA GLU A 165 18.50 -11.53 0.28
C GLU A 165 17.01 -11.90 0.28
N SER A 166 16.42 -11.96 -0.91
CA SER A 166 15.07 -12.50 -1.04
C SER A 166 15.06 -13.98 -0.62
N PRO A 167 14.01 -14.46 0.05
CA PRO A 167 13.95 -15.82 0.52
C PRO A 167 14.00 -16.82 -0.63
N LEU A 168 14.56 -17.99 -0.35
CA LEU A 168 14.49 -19.15 -1.25
C LEU A 168 13.03 -19.45 -1.61
N LEU A 169 12.83 -20.07 -2.78
CA LEU A 169 11.49 -20.39 -3.29
C LEU A 169 10.65 -21.18 -2.27
N GLU A 170 11.25 -22.13 -1.56
CA GLU A 170 10.55 -22.92 -0.55
C GLU A 170 10.00 -22.07 0.59
N THR A 171 10.82 -21.15 1.11
CA THR A 171 10.41 -20.20 2.16
C THR A 171 9.34 -19.24 1.64
N ARG A 172 9.49 -18.75 0.41
CA ARG A 172 8.49 -17.91 -0.27
C ARG A 172 7.12 -18.61 -0.35
N LEU A 173 7.11 -19.88 -0.78
CA LEU A 173 5.88 -20.67 -0.88
C LEU A 173 5.31 -21.02 0.51
N ALA A 174 6.16 -21.26 1.51
CA ALA A 174 5.71 -21.50 2.88
C ALA A 174 4.98 -20.28 3.48
N VAL A 175 5.54 -19.08 3.32
CA VAL A 175 4.91 -17.81 3.76
C VAL A 175 3.58 -17.59 3.04
N MET A 176 3.54 -17.82 1.72
CA MET A 176 2.30 -17.76 0.94
C MET A 176 1.22 -18.68 1.52
N ARG A 177 1.53 -19.95 1.79
CA ARG A 177 0.55 -20.89 2.37
C ARG A 177 0.05 -20.44 3.74
N GLN A 178 0.94 -19.89 4.57
CA GLN A 178 0.57 -19.33 5.87
C GLN A 178 -0.40 -18.15 5.72
N GLU A 179 -0.14 -17.24 4.77
CA GLU A 179 -1.05 -16.13 4.46
C GLU A 179 -2.43 -16.63 4.01
N ILE A 180 -2.49 -17.66 3.15
CA ILE A 180 -3.77 -18.23 2.72
C ILE A 180 -4.49 -18.93 3.88
N ALA A 181 -3.77 -19.61 4.77
CA ALA A 181 -4.37 -20.24 5.94
C ALA A 181 -5.00 -19.20 6.88
N LEU A 182 -4.33 -18.06 7.09
CA LEU A 182 -4.88 -16.95 7.87
C LEU A 182 -6.11 -16.32 7.20
N LEU A 183 -6.05 -16.14 5.88
CA LEU A 183 -7.17 -15.62 5.09
C LEU A 183 -8.41 -16.53 5.19
N ILE A 184 -8.22 -17.86 5.11
CA ILE A 184 -9.31 -18.84 5.26
C ILE A 184 -9.83 -18.85 6.69
N LYS A 185 -8.95 -18.77 7.69
CA LYS A 185 -9.35 -18.67 9.10
C LYS A 185 -10.23 -17.45 9.36
N ASP A 186 -9.91 -16.31 8.75
CA ASP A 186 -10.63 -15.05 8.93
C ASP A 186 -11.96 -15.00 8.16
N LYS A 187 -11.97 -15.46 6.91
CA LYS A 187 -13.10 -15.25 5.99
C LYS A 187 -13.90 -16.51 5.65
N GLY A 188 -13.49 -17.67 6.16
CA GLY A 188 -14.01 -18.98 5.78
C GLY A 188 -13.52 -19.44 4.40
N GLU A 189 -13.65 -20.73 4.11
CA GLU A 189 -13.08 -21.35 2.91
C GLU A 189 -13.59 -20.76 1.60
N ALA A 190 -14.91 -20.59 1.47
CA ALA A 190 -15.53 -20.14 0.22
C ALA A 190 -15.03 -18.75 -0.23
N VAL A 191 -14.90 -17.81 0.71
CA VAL A 191 -14.36 -16.47 0.43
C VAL A 191 -12.83 -16.54 0.38
N GLY A 192 -12.21 -17.27 1.30
CA GLY A 192 -10.78 -17.42 1.44
C GLY A 192 -10.10 -17.93 0.17
N PHE A 193 -10.59 -19.02 -0.44
CA PHE A 193 -10.01 -19.56 -1.67
C PHE A 193 -10.24 -18.66 -2.89
N ARG A 194 -11.40 -17.99 -2.99
CA ARG A 194 -11.63 -17.01 -4.08
C ARG A 194 -10.66 -15.84 -3.99
N GLU A 195 -10.42 -15.33 -2.79
CA GLU A 195 -9.43 -14.28 -2.57
C GLU A 195 -8.00 -14.82 -2.72
N ALA A 196 -7.71 -16.07 -2.32
CA ALA A 196 -6.38 -16.67 -2.47
C ALA A 196 -5.84 -16.61 -3.90
N ARG A 197 -6.72 -16.64 -4.92
CA ARG A 197 -6.36 -16.51 -6.35
C ARG A 197 -5.44 -15.33 -6.64
N LYS A 198 -5.76 -14.13 -6.10
CA LYS A 198 -4.91 -12.94 -6.30
C LYS A 198 -3.63 -13.01 -5.45
N HIS A 199 -3.73 -13.50 -4.23
CA HIS A 199 -2.60 -13.55 -3.29
C HIS A 199 -1.53 -14.51 -3.78
N VAL A 200 -1.90 -15.76 -4.10
CA VAL A 200 -1.00 -16.77 -4.69
C VAL A 200 -0.37 -16.25 -5.99
N ALA A 201 -1.16 -15.61 -6.86
CA ALA A 201 -0.64 -15.06 -8.11
C ALA A 201 0.46 -13.99 -7.90
N TRP A 202 0.40 -13.20 -6.83
CA TRP A 202 1.47 -12.24 -6.51
C TRP A 202 2.78 -12.95 -6.18
N TYR A 203 2.75 -14.05 -5.42
CA TYR A 203 3.92 -14.88 -5.11
C TYR A 203 4.48 -15.63 -6.32
N MET A 204 3.78 -15.68 -7.45
CA MET A 204 4.31 -16.28 -8.68
C MET A 204 5.11 -15.27 -9.53
N THR A 205 5.07 -13.98 -9.16
CA THR A 205 5.75 -12.92 -9.92
C THR A 205 7.26 -13.11 -9.88
N GLY A 206 7.91 -12.98 -11.05
CA GLY A 206 9.35 -13.15 -11.21
C GLY A 206 9.84 -14.59 -11.32
N LEU A 207 8.97 -15.60 -11.12
CA LEU A 207 9.35 -17.00 -11.28
C LEU A 207 9.37 -17.43 -12.75
N ARG A 208 10.20 -18.42 -13.07
CA ARG A 208 10.14 -19.10 -14.36
C ARG A 208 8.76 -19.75 -14.51
N GLY A 209 8.13 -19.52 -15.67
CA GLY A 209 6.76 -19.98 -15.95
C GLY A 209 5.67 -19.18 -15.23
N ALA A 210 5.93 -17.97 -14.73
CA ALA A 210 4.93 -17.13 -14.04
C ALA A 210 3.60 -16.96 -14.78
N ALA A 211 3.58 -16.94 -16.12
CA ALA A 211 2.33 -16.88 -16.88
C ALA A 211 1.47 -18.15 -16.72
N GLN A 212 2.10 -19.33 -16.75
CA GLN A 212 1.43 -20.61 -16.50
C GLN A 212 0.97 -20.70 -15.05
N LEU A 213 1.85 -20.40 -14.09
CA LEU A 213 1.51 -20.45 -12.66
C LEU A 213 0.35 -19.51 -12.31
N ARG A 214 0.32 -18.29 -12.86
CA ARG A 214 -0.80 -17.35 -12.65
C ARG A 214 -2.11 -17.83 -13.27
N ARG A 215 -2.07 -18.61 -14.35
CA ARG A 215 -3.26 -19.24 -14.92
C ARG A 215 -3.85 -20.24 -13.93
N MET A 216 -3.01 -21.12 -13.38
CA MET A 216 -3.42 -22.09 -12.36
C MET A 216 -4.00 -21.41 -11.12
N CYS A 217 -3.45 -20.25 -10.72
CA CYS A 217 -3.99 -19.47 -9.60
C CYS A 217 -5.45 -19.05 -9.80
N GLY A 218 -5.90 -18.82 -11.04
CA GLY A 218 -7.28 -18.46 -11.36
C GLY A 218 -8.30 -19.56 -11.06
N GLU A 219 -7.84 -20.80 -10.98
CA GLU A 219 -8.65 -22.01 -10.83
C GLU A 219 -8.63 -22.57 -9.40
N ILE A 220 -8.01 -21.87 -8.45
CA ILE A 220 -7.95 -22.33 -7.05
C ILE A 220 -9.37 -22.55 -6.50
N ALA A 221 -9.60 -23.78 -6.06
CA ALA A 221 -10.83 -24.25 -5.42
C ALA A 221 -10.58 -24.87 -4.04
N GLY A 222 -9.34 -25.18 -3.70
CA GLY A 222 -8.97 -25.79 -2.42
C GLY A 222 -7.46 -25.86 -2.21
N TRP A 223 -7.04 -26.49 -1.12
CA TRP A 223 -5.63 -26.70 -0.79
C TRP A 223 -4.89 -27.54 -1.81
N ASP A 224 -5.54 -28.53 -2.43
CA ASP A 224 -4.93 -29.36 -3.48
C ASP A 224 -4.52 -28.53 -4.70
N SER A 225 -5.33 -27.52 -5.08
CA SER A 225 -4.95 -26.58 -6.14
C SER A 225 -3.68 -25.79 -5.78
N ILE A 226 -3.56 -25.37 -4.53
CA ILE A 226 -2.39 -24.62 -4.04
C ILE A 226 -1.16 -25.52 -3.98
N ALA A 227 -1.31 -26.78 -3.54
CA ALA A 227 -0.23 -27.76 -3.53
C ALA A 227 0.29 -28.02 -4.95
N ALA A 228 -0.60 -28.24 -5.91
CA ALA A 228 -0.23 -28.41 -7.33
C ALA A 228 0.50 -27.18 -7.90
N ILE A 229 0.11 -25.97 -7.51
CA ILE A 229 0.81 -24.73 -7.91
C ILE A 229 2.22 -24.69 -7.30
N CYS A 230 2.38 -25.07 -6.02
CA CYS A 230 3.68 -25.11 -5.35
C CYS A 230 4.62 -26.11 -6.03
N GLU A 231 4.13 -27.31 -6.33
CA GLU A 231 4.89 -28.36 -7.02
C GLU A 231 5.31 -27.90 -8.43
N ALA A 232 4.38 -27.30 -9.19
CA ALA A 232 4.69 -26.75 -10.50
C ALA A 232 5.73 -25.63 -10.42
N ALA A 233 5.61 -24.73 -9.42
CA ALA A 233 6.58 -23.66 -9.21
C ALA A 233 7.97 -24.22 -8.88
N GLN A 234 8.06 -25.23 -8.02
CA GLN A 234 9.31 -25.92 -7.73
C GLN A 234 9.88 -26.57 -9.00
N GLN A 235 9.11 -27.41 -9.71
CA GLN A 235 9.56 -28.09 -10.93
C GLN A 235 10.12 -27.13 -11.99
N LEU A 236 9.43 -26.01 -12.21
CA LEU A 236 9.85 -25.01 -13.19
C LEU A 236 11.11 -24.24 -12.78
N ASN A 237 11.45 -24.20 -11.48
CA ASN A 237 12.54 -23.40 -10.93
C ASN A 237 13.62 -24.26 -10.23
N LEU A 238 13.57 -25.60 -10.34
CA LEU A 238 14.56 -26.55 -9.80
C LEU A 238 15.93 -26.50 -10.52
N GLN A 239 16.07 -25.71 -11.59
CA GLN A 239 17.29 -25.70 -12.41
C GLN A 239 18.38 -24.72 -11.97
N ASP A 240 18.22 -24.00 -10.85
CA ASP A 240 19.26 -23.12 -10.31
C ASP A 240 19.31 -23.15 -8.77
N ALA A 241 19.56 -24.33 -8.20
CA ALA A 241 20.34 -24.37 -6.95
C ALA A 241 21.81 -24.29 -7.39
N PRO A 242 22.64 -23.39 -6.80
CA PRO A 242 24.05 -23.26 -7.19
C PRO A 242 24.82 -24.58 -7.09
#